data_AF-A0AAN4YCR8-F1
#
_entry.id   AF-A0AAN4YCR8-F1
#
_cell.length_a   1.000
_cell.length_b   1.000
_cell.length_c   1.000
_cell.angle_alpha   90.00
_cell.angle_beta   90.00
_cell.angle_gamma   90.00
#
_symmetry.space_group_name_H-M   'P 1'
#
loop_
_entity.id
_entity.type
_entity.pdbx_description
1 polymer ?
#
loop_
_entity_poly.entity_id
_entity_poly.type
_entity_poly.pdbx_seq_one_letter_code
_entity_poly.pdbx_strand_id
1 'polypeptide(L)'
;MADSLAPGGQLVCLEFPLFKDPKMLGPPWGLKGVHWDLLAEGGDGIVGGDVGEDVKGEQKGAFERLLYLKPERSYANGKGTDMLSVWIKKST
;
A
#
# COMPACT_ATOMS: atom_id res chain seq x y z
N MET A 1 -13.23 -1.39 0.15
CA MET A 1 -12.56 -2.42 1.01
C MET A 1 -12.79 -2.13 2.48
N ALA A 2 -12.62 -0.88 2.93
CA ALA A 2 -12.89 -0.48 4.32
C ALA A 2 -14.25 -0.96 4.86
N ASP A 3 -15.31 -0.89 4.05
CA ASP A 3 -16.68 -1.26 4.46
C ASP A 3 -16.86 -2.75 4.76
N SER A 4 -15.96 -3.60 4.26
CA SER A 4 -16.00 -5.05 4.49
C SER A 4 -15.30 -5.48 5.78
N LEU A 5 -14.54 -4.58 6.43
CA LEU A 5 -13.86 -4.88 7.70
C LEU A 5 -14.61 -4.27 8.87
N ALA A 6 -14.77 -5.04 9.96
CA ALA A 6 -15.19 -4.48 11.24
C ALA A 6 -14.13 -3.50 11.78
N PRO A 7 -14.51 -2.53 12.65
CA PRO A 7 -13.53 -1.72 13.38
C PRO A 7 -12.46 -2.58 14.06
N GLY A 8 -11.19 -2.19 13.94
CA GLY A 8 -10.04 -2.97 14.42
C GLY A 8 -9.68 -4.19 13.56
N GLY A 9 -10.44 -4.47 12.50
CA GLY A 9 -10.11 -5.51 11.52
C GLY A 9 -8.80 -5.20 10.80
N GLN A 10 -8.05 -6.26 10.48
CA GLN A 10 -6.74 -6.15 9.85
C GLN A 10 -6.79 -6.53 8.37
N LEU A 11 -6.13 -5.73 7.55
CA LEU A 11 -5.89 -5.98 6.14
C LEU A 11 -4.40 -6.30 5.95
N VAL A 12 -4.12 -7.47 5.39
CA VAL A 12 -2.76 -7.92 5.06
C VAL A 12 -2.56 -7.75 3.56
N CYS A 13 -1.57 -6.96 3.16
CA CYS A 13 -1.28 -6.63 1.77
C CYS A 13 0.09 -7.18 1.37
N LEU A 14 0.12 -7.95 0.28
CA LEU A 14 1.34 -8.16 -0.48
C LEU A 14 1.51 -6.99 -1.45
N GLU A 15 2.54 -6.18 -1.23
CA GLU A 15 2.82 -5.02 -2.07
C GLU A 15 3.77 -5.43 -3.20
N PHE A 16 3.22 -5.65 -4.39
CA PHE A 16 3.94 -6.10 -5.58
C PHE A 16 3.22 -5.68 -6.88
N PRO A 17 3.93 -5.25 -7.94
CA PRO A 17 5.35 -4.87 -8.00
C PRO A 17 5.59 -3.42 -7.56
N LEU A 18 6.58 -3.21 -6.69
CA LEU A 18 6.99 -1.87 -6.24
C LEU A 18 8.11 -1.25 -7.09
N PHE A 19 8.86 -2.04 -7.85
CA PHE A 19 9.86 -1.53 -8.80
C PHE A 19 9.25 -0.91 -10.07
N LYS A 20 7.98 -1.21 -10.37
CA LYS A 20 7.32 -0.79 -11.61
C LYS A 20 6.68 0.59 -11.39
N ASP A 21 6.94 1.53 -12.29
CA ASP A 21 6.26 2.83 -12.28
C ASP A 21 4.74 2.63 -12.42
N PRO A 22 3.92 3.19 -11.50
CA PRO A 22 2.45 3.13 -11.56
C PRO A 22 1.84 3.60 -12.89
N LYS A 23 2.53 4.44 -13.67
CA LYS A 23 2.08 4.92 -14.99
C LYS A 23 2.24 3.88 -16.09
N MET A 24 3.01 2.82 -15.89
CA MET A 24 3.19 1.79 -16.90
C MET A 24 1.97 0.87 -17.01
N LEU A 25 1.59 0.53 -18.24
CA LEU A 25 0.47 -0.36 -18.55
C LEU A 25 0.65 -1.72 -17.85
N GLY A 26 -0.44 -2.24 -17.26
CA GLY A 26 -0.51 -3.56 -16.64
C GLY A 26 -1.29 -4.58 -17.49
N PRO A 27 -1.56 -5.79 -16.95
CA PRO A 27 -1.12 -6.30 -15.64
C PRO A 27 0.29 -6.95 -15.65
N PRO A 28 0.98 -7.03 -14.49
CA PRO A 28 0.63 -6.32 -13.23
C PRO A 28 0.93 -4.82 -13.34
N TRP A 29 0.09 -3.96 -12.75
CA TRP A 29 0.35 -2.51 -12.65
C TRP A 29 1.40 -2.21 -11.57
N GLY A 30 2.10 -1.08 -11.67
CA GLY A 30 3.01 -0.64 -10.60
C GLY A 30 2.24 -0.12 -9.39
N LEU A 31 2.68 -0.48 -8.18
CA LEU A 31 1.96 -0.15 -6.94
C LEU A 31 2.75 0.75 -5.98
N LYS A 32 3.92 1.28 -6.38
CA LYS A 32 4.74 2.17 -5.55
C LYS A 32 3.91 3.38 -5.07
N GLY A 33 3.71 3.49 -3.76
CA GLY A 33 2.92 4.57 -3.13
C GLY A 33 1.40 4.37 -3.09
N VAL A 34 0.86 3.42 -3.87
CA VAL A 34 -0.60 3.25 -4.03
C VAL A 34 -1.29 2.82 -2.74
N HIS A 35 -0.69 1.91 -1.96
CA HIS A 35 -1.26 1.46 -0.69
C HIS A 35 -1.33 2.60 0.35
N TRP A 36 -0.31 3.45 0.39
CA TRP A 36 -0.27 4.58 1.32
C TRP A 36 -1.36 5.60 0.98
N ASP A 37 -1.45 5.98 -0.28
CA ASP A 37 -2.49 6.90 -0.78
C ASP A 37 -3.90 6.39 -0.42
N LEU A 38 -4.21 5.13 -0.78
CA LEU A 38 -5.54 4.55 -0.54
C LEU A 38 -5.87 4.35 0.94
N LEU A 39 -4.91 3.84 1.73
CA LEU A 39 -5.19 3.32 3.07
C LEU A 39 -4.91 4.36 4.17
N ALA A 40 -3.81 5.10 4.05
CA ALA A 40 -3.38 6.09 5.04
C ALA A 40 -3.96 7.48 4.76
N GLU A 41 -3.92 7.92 3.50
CA GLU A 41 -4.33 9.28 3.11
C GLU A 41 -5.81 9.34 2.72
N GLY A 42 -6.38 8.22 2.26
CA GLY A 42 -7.77 8.15 1.80
C GLY A 42 -7.96 8.73 0.40
N GLY A 43 -6.92 8.67 -0.43
CA GLY A 43 -6.93 9.05 -1.84
C GLY A 43 -7.63 8.02 -2.74
N ASP A 44 -7.32 8.08 -4.03
CA ASP A 44 -7.97 7.29 -5.09
C ASP A 44 -7.04 6.22 -5.72
N GLY A 45 -5.80 6.13 -5.25
CA GLY A 45 -4.77 5.22 -5.73
C GLY A 45 -4.03 5.72 -6.97
N ILE A 46 -4.30 6.93 -7.45
CA ILE A 46 -3.64 7.54 -8.62
C ILE A 46 -2.47 8.39 -8.15
N VAL A 47 -1.31 7.74 -8.01
CA VAL A 47 -0.08 8.39 -7.54
C VAL A 47 0.72 9.03 -8.70
N GLY A 48 1.11 10.29 -8.52
CA GLY A 48 1.92 11.04 -9.48
C GLY A 48 3.40 11.10 -9.08
N GLY A 49 4.27 10.36 -9.77
CA GLY A 49 5.73 10.48 -9.60
C GLY A 49 6.28 9.80 -8.34
N ASP A 50 7.49 10.20 -7.90
CA ASP A 50 8.16 9.65 -6.70
C ASP A 50 7.43 10.05 -5.41
N VAL A 51 6.32 9.38 -5.15
CA VAL A 51 5.69 9.37 -3.83
C VAL A 51 6.64 8.61 -2.90
N GLY A 52 7.42 9.36 -2.12
CA GLY A 52 8.13 8.81 -0.98
C GLY A 52 7.12 8.39 0.09
N GLU A 53 7.42 7.32 0.82
CA GLU A 53 6.53 6.79 1.87
C GLU A 53 6.35 7.74 3.07
N ASP A 54 7.02 8.90 3.06
CA ASP A 54 7.06 9.91 4.13
C ASP A 54 6.48 11.27 3.71
N VAL A 55 5.61 11.32 2.68
CA VAL A 55 4.89 12.58 2.41
C VAL A 55 3.90 12.82 3.54
N LYS A 56 4.02 13.99 4.21
CA LYS A 56 3.13 14.46 5.27
C LYS A 56 1.76 14.85 4.71
N GLY A 57 1.03 13.89 4.14
CA GLY A 57 -0.38 14.03 3.84
C GLY A 57 -1.22 14.07 5.11
N GLU A 58 -2.42 14.63 5.02
CA GLU A 58 -3.41 14.50 6.09
C GLU A 58 -3.85 13.03 6.13
N GLN A 59 -3.59 12.32 7.24
CA GLN A 59 -3.88 10.89 7.42
C GLN A 59 -5.39 10.61 7.60
N LYS A 60 -6.19 11.02 6.61
CA LYS A 60 -7.66 10.94 6.58
C LYS A 60 -8.17 9.55 6.17
N GLY A 61 -7.29 8.66 5.73
CA GLY A 61 -7.63 7.30 5.36
C GLY A 61 -8.18 6.50 6.53
N ALA A 62 -8.96 5.46 6.20
CA ALA A 62 -9.65 4.62 7.17
C ALA A 62 -8.73 3.65 7.94
N PHE A 63 -7.44 3.58 7.58
CA PHE A 63 -6.50 2.63 8.13
C PHE A 63 -5.24 3.27 8.71
N GLU A 64 -4.57 2.53 9.58
CA GLU A 64 -3.22 2.82 10.08
C GLU A 64 -2.31 1.63 9.79
N ARG A 65 -1.06 1.88 9.38
CA ARG A 65 -0.09 0.82 9.11
C ARG A 65 0.52 0.31 10.41
N LEU A 66 0.20 -0.94 10.77
CA LEU A 66 0.80 -1.62 11.93
C LEU A 66 2.16 -2.23 11.62
N LEU A 67 2.34 -2.70 10.38
CA LEU A 67 3.55 -3.40 9.97
C LEU A 67 3.91 -3.04 8.54
N TYR A 68 5.20 -2.89 8.30
CA TYR A 68 5.77 -2.83 6.97
C TYR A 68 7.12 -3.52 6.98
N LEU A 69 7.22 -4.67 6.32
CA LEU A 69 8.46 -5.46 6.31
C LEU A 69 8.75 -6.03 4.95
N LYS A 70 10.03 -6.29 4.70
CA LYS A 70 10.47 -7.05 3.55
C LYS A 70 10.35 -8.55 3.87
N PRO A 71 9.61 -9.34 3.07
CA PRO A 71 9.53 -10.78 3.26
C PRO A 71 10.93 -11.41 3.20
N GLU A 72 11.17 -12.44 4.03
CA GLU A 72 12.42 -13.20 4.02
C GLU A 72 12.66 -13.89 2.66
N ARG A 73 11.57 -14.31 2.01
CA ARG A 73 11.59 -14.90 0.67
C ARG A 73 10.83 -14.00 -0.31
N SER A 74 11.49 -13.64 -1.42
CA SER A 74 10.91 -12.96 -2.58
C SER A 74 11.26 -13.74 -3.86
N TYR A 75 10.49 -13.55 -4.92
CA TYR A 75 10.68 -14.20 -6.22
C TYR A 75 11.23 -13.22 -7.26
N ALA A 76 11.85 -13.74 -8.32
CA ALA A 76 12.46 -12.93 -9.38
C ALA A 76 11.53 -11.84 -9.95
N ASN A 77 10.23 -12.13 -10.03
CA ASN A 77 9.22 -11.19 -10.51
C ASN A 77 9.19 -9.90 -9.70
N GLY A 78 9.35 -9.99 -8.37
CA GLY A 78 9.32 -8.85 -7.46
C GLY A 78 10.60 -8.03 -7.41
N LYS A 79 11.67 -8.53 -8.04
CA LYS A 79 13.00 -7.91 -8.07
C LYS A 79 13.53 -7.51 -6.68
N GLY A 80 13.12 -8.24 -5.65
CA GLY A 80 13.48 -7.96 -4.25
C GLY A 80 12.92 -6.66 -3.70
N THR A 81 11.90 -6.09 -4.34
CA THR A 81 11.20 -4.87 -3.89
C THR A 81 9.86 -5.15 -3.23
N ASP A 82 9.42 -6.41 -3.18
CA ASP A 82 8.15 -6.77 -2.56
C ASP A 82 8.17 -6.47 -1.07
N MET A 83 7.03 -6.01 -0.57
CA MET A 83 6.84 -5.73 0.85
C MET A 83 5.55 -6.38 1.35
N LEU A 84 5.52 -6.69 2.63
CA LEU A 84 4.32 -7.11 3.34
C LEU A 84 3.90 -5.97 4.26
N SER A 85 2.68 -5.47 4.10
CA SER A 85 2.08 -4.51 5.02
C SER A 85 0.88 -5.10 5.75
N VAL A 86 0.71 -4.67 7.01
CA VAL A 86 -0.49 -4.94 7.80
C VAL A 86 -1.09 -3.61 8.20
N TRP A 87 -2.39 -3.46 7.93
CA TRP A 87 -3.16 -2.25 8.17
C TRP A 87 -4.32 -2.57 9.09
N ILE A 88 -4.59 -1.70 10.07
CA ILE A 88 -5.73 -1.83 10.97
C ILE A 88 -6.78 -0.77 10.63
N LYS A 89 -8.05 -1.18 10.55
CA LYS A 89 -9.16 -0.23 10.35
C LYS A 89 -9.37 0.58 11.64
N LYS A 90 -9.32 1.90 11.53
CA LYS A 90 -9.59 2.83 12.63
C LYS A 90 -11.00 2.59 13.18
N SER A 91 -11.14 2.66 14.49
CA SER A 91 -12.46 2.72 15.13
C SER A 91 -13.03 4.11 14.87
N THR A 92 -14.05 4.19 14.02
CA THR A 92 -14.78 5.43 13.75
C THR A 92 -15.39 6.01 15.02
#